data_AF-A0A147JT14-F1
#
_entry.id   AF-A0A147JT14-F1
#
_cell.length_a   1.000
_cell.length_b   1.000
_cell.length_c   1.000
_cell.angle_alpha   90.00
_cell.angle_beta   90.00
_cell.angle_gamma   90.00
#
_symmetry.space_group_name_H-M   'P 1'
#
loop_
_entity.id
_entity.type
_entity.pdbx_description
1 polymer ?
#
loop_
_entity_poly.entity_id
_entity_poly.type
_entity_poly.pdbx_seq_one_letter_code
_entity_poly.pdbx_strand_id
1 'polypeptide(L)'
;MEKLYTLKEAREILRVCTKTIQRWDKEGKIKCIRTPGNRRLIPESEILRIIGKINHLKVENAENKSLITGTETKKEETVLKTKIEPKEIKIKEAAKIEKPVEPIQEAKESPEKSSKPKEMTRYEMLDALEPPGLAIRAAFGDLLSAAILLKKFTGKDLSARARCPESVVNLFCQRMLSLGYVAEKNGVFELLVEVIR
;
A
#
# COMPACT_ATOMS: atom_id res chain seq x y z
N MET A 1 11.39 0.30 35.65
CA MET A 1 10.25 1.05 35.10
C MET A 1 10.17 0.75 33.62
N GLU A 2 9.00 0.37 33.11
CA GLU A 2 8.84 0.10 31.68
C GLU A 2 8.80 1.41 30.89
N LYS A 3 9.45 1.43 29.72
CA LYS A 3 9.44 2.62 28.86
C LYS A 3 8.07 2.73 28.19
N LEU A 4 7.52 3.94 28.21
CA LEU A 4 6.24 4.26 27.61
C LEU A 4 6.47 5.14 26.39
N TYR A 5 5.82 4.77 25.30
CA TYR A 5 5.89 5.48 24.04
C TYR A 5 4.60 6.24 23.79
N THR A 6 4.74 7.47 23.32
CA THR A 6 3.63 8.24 22.78
C THR A 6 3.17 7.66 21.44
N LEU A 7 1.96 8.02 21.02
CA LEU A 7 1.42 7.66 19.71
C LEU A 7 2.35 8.04 18.53
N LYS A 8 3.12 9.12 18.66
CA LYS A 8 4.05 9.58 17.61
C LYS A 8 5.23 8.61 17.48
N GLU A 9 5.89 8.33 18.60
CA GLU A 9 7.04 7.42 18.63
C GLU A 9 6.61 6.00 18.25
N ALA A 10 5.47 5.51 18.76
CA ALA A 10 4.94 4.20 18.40
C ALA A 10 4.64 4.09 16.90
N ARG A 11 4.15 5.16 16.26
CA ARG A 11 3.96 5.22 14.81
C ARG A 11 5.28 5.05 14.05
N GLU A 12 6.33 5.71 14.50
CA GLU A 12 7.64 5.65 13.84
C GLU A 12 8.24 4.25 13.93
N ILE A 13 8.10 3.61 15.10
CA ILE A 13 8.61 2.26 15.35
C ILE A 13 7.81 1.21 14.58
N LEU A 14 6.48 1.26 14.66
CA LEU A 14 5.59 0.27 14.03
C LEU A 14 5.36 0.54 12.53
N ARG A 15 5.81 1.70 12.02
CA ARG A 15 5.60 2.15 10.63
C ARG A 15 4.12 2.15 10.18
N VAL A 16 3.21 2.43 11.11
CA VAL A 16 1.76 2.53 10.85
C VAL A 16 1.23 3.93 11.14
N CYS A 17 0.08 4.29 10.57
CA CYS A 17 -0.57 5.57 10.87
C CYS A 17 -1.08 5.63 12.32
N THR A 18 -1.10 6.83 12.91
CA THR A 18 -1.65 7.06 14.27
C THR A 18 -3.11 6.63 14.39
N LYS A 19 -3.92 6.82 13.33
CA LYS A 19 -5.31 6.35 13.27
C LYS A 19 -5.41 4.83 13.39
N THR A 20 -4.46 4.09 12.83
CA THR A 20 -4.42 2.62 12.92
C THR A 20 -4.18 2.18 14.35
N ILE A 21 -3.22 2.80 15.04
CA ILE A 21 -2.93 2.52 16.46
C ILE A 21 -4.15 2.85 17.35
N GLN A 22 -4.82 3.98 17.10
CA GLN A 22 -6.06 4.33 17.81
C GLN A 22 -7.19 3.34 17.56
N ARG A 23 -7.28 2.81 16.33
CA ARG A 23 -8.26 1.77 15.99
C ARG A 23 -7.94 0.47 16.73
N TRP A 24 -6.68 0.07 16.79
CA TRP A 24 -6.25 -1.10 17.56
C TRP A 24 -6.56 -0.96 19.06
N ASP A 25 -6.40 0.23 19.64
CA ASP A 25 -6.79 0.50 21.03
C ASP A 25 -8.30 0.33 21.23
N LYS A 26 -9.11 0.87 20.32
CA LYS A 26 -10.58 0.71 20.35
C LYS A 26 -11.02 -0.74 20.16
N GLU A 27 -10.31 -1.50 19.34
CA GLU A 27 -10.56 -2.92 19.08
C GLU A 27 -9.94 -3.84 20.16
N GLY A 28 -9.18 -3.29 21.13
CA GLY A 28 -8.50 -4.08 22.16
C GLY A 28 -7.31 -4.91 21.67
N LYS A 29 -6.81 -4.66 20.44
CA LYS A 29 -5.66 -5.37 19.84
C LYS A 29 -4.32 -4.91 20.42
N ILE A 30 -4.28 -3.71 20.99
CA ILE A 30 -3.09 -3.13 21.62
C ILE A 30 -3.46 -2.61 23.02
N LYS A 31 -2.64 -2.92 24.02
CA LYS A 31 -2.77 -2.39 25.37
C LYS A 31 -2.17 -1.00 25.45
N CYS A 32 -3.00 0.00 25.81
CA CYS A 32 -2.56 1.37 26.06
C CYS A 32 -2.84 1.76 27.51
N ILE A 33 -1.91 2.51 28.11
CA ILE A 33 -2.10 3.18 29.38
C ILE A 33 -2.62 4.59 29.09
N ARG A 34 -3.63 5.03 29.85
CA ARG A 34 -4.15 6.39 29.75
C ARG A 34 -3.59 7.25 30.88
N THR A 35 -3.01 8.38 30.50
CA THR A 35 -2.65 9.40 31.49
C THR A 35 -3.90 10.10 32.03
N PRO A 36 -3.82 10.86 33.14
CA PRO A 36 -4.94 11.67 33.63
C PRO A 36 -5.50 12.64 32.58
N GLY A 37 -4.66 13.10 31.65
CA GLY A 37 -5.07 13.90 30.48
C GLY A 37 -5.62 13.08 29.31
N ASN A 38 -6.02 11.83 29.53
CA ASN A 38 -6.56 10.89 28.52
C ASN A 38 -5.66 10.69 27.29
N ARG A 39 -4.34 10.87 27.44
CA ARG A 39 -3.37 10.59 26.37
C ARG A 39 -3.02 9.11 26.41
N ARG A 40 -2.93 8.49 25.23
CA ARG A 40 -2.53 7.09 25.06
C ARG A 40 -1.01 6.98 25.10
N LEU A 41 -0.53 6.14 26.00
CA LEU A 41 0.85 5.70 26.10
C LEU A 41 0.89 4.20 25.88
N ILE A 42 1.84 3.74 25.07
CA ILE A 42 1.98 2.34 24.70
C ILE A 42 3.24 1.80 25.37
N PRO A 43 3.15 0.72 26.15
CA PRO A 43 4.31 0.10 26.76
C PRO A 43 5.26 -0.51 25.72
N GLU A 44 6.55 -0.49 26.00
CA GLU A 44 7.58 -1.07 25.14
C GLU A 44 7.35 -2.56 24.87
N SER A 45 6.92 -3.32 25.88
CA SER A 45 6.59 -4.75 25.72
C SER A 45 5.53 -5.00 24.66
N GLU A 46 4.56 -4.10 24.55
CA GLU A 46 3.46 -4.20 23.60
C GLU A 46 3.93 -3.93 22.17
N ILE A 47 4.77 -2.91 21.99
CA ILE A 47 5.38 -2.58 20.69
C ILE A 47 6.23 -3.77 20.21
N LEU A 48 7.06 -4.32 21.10
CA LEU A 48 7.89 -5.49 20.79
C LEU A 48 7.06 -6.74 20.49
N ARG A 49 5.90 -6.91 21.15
CA ARG A 49 4.94 -7.99 20.83
C ARG A 49 4.43 -7.87 19.40
N ILE A 50 4.04 -6.66 18.99
CA ILE A 50 3.47 -6.40 17.66
C ILE A 50 4.52 -6.56 16.56
N ILE A 51 5.77 -6.16 16.80
CA ILE A 51 6.87 -6.37 15.84
C ILE A 51 7.19 -7.87 15.69
N GLY A 52 6.73 -8.73 16.60
CA GLY A 52 6.97 -10.17 16.55
C GLY A 52 8.31 -10.61 17.15
N LYS A 53 9.06 -9.69 17.79
CA LYS A 53 10.34 -10.02 18.46
C LYS A 53 10.17 -10.93 19.68
N ILE A 54 8.96 -11.01 20.24
CA ILE A 54 8.68 -11.84 21.42
C ILE A 54 8.37 -13.31 21.04
N ASN A 55 8.00 -13.58 19.78
CA ASN A 55 7.62 -14.93 19.38
C ASN A 55 8.83 -15.81 18.99
N HIS A 56 9.97 -15.21 18.63
CA HIS A 56 11.20 -15.97 18.35
C HIS A 56 12.08 -16.20 19.59
N LEU A 57 11.96 -15.39 20.64
CA LEU A 57 12.78 -15.53 21.87
C LEU A 57 12.23 -16.57 22.87
N LYS A 58 11.05 -17.15 22.61
CA LYS A 58 10.52 -18.27 23.41
C LYS A 58 10.94 -19.64 22.90
N VAL A 59 11.52 -19.73 21.69
CA VAL A 59 12.00 -21.02 21.16
C VAL A 59 13.40 -21.34 21.68
N GLU A 60 14.27 -20.33 21.87
CA GLU A 60 15.68 -20.59 22.24
C GLU A 60 15.95 -20.72 23.76
N ASN A 61 14.98 -20.37 24.61
CA ASN A 61 15.17 -20.40 26.07
C ASN A 61 14.58 -21.64 26.78
N ALA A 62 14.02 -22.59 26.02
CA ALA A 62 13.57 -23.88 26.55
C ALA A 62 14.67 -24.97 26.51
N GLU A 63 15.69 -24.81 25.66
CA GLU A 63 16.74 -25.83 25.45
C GLU A 63 18.01 -25.63 26.29
N ASN A 64 18.20 -24.46 26.91
CA ASN A 64 19.37 -24.19 27.78
C ASN A 64 18.98 -23.98 29.25
N LYS A 65 18.05 -24.81 29.78
CA LYS A 65 17.76 -24.89 31.22
C LYS A 65 17.96 -26.30 31.78
N SER A 66 19.08 -26.91 31.42
CA SER A 66 19.63 -28.04 32.17
C SER A 66 21.15 -27.95 32.10
N LEU A 67 21.79 -27.93 33.28
CA LEU A 67 23.24 -27.83 33.52
C LEU A 67 23.73 -26.37 33.36
N ILE A 68 24.15 -25.61 34.38
CA ILE A 68 25.05 -25.94 35.47
C ILE A 68 24.74 -25.04 36.68
N THR A 69 24.70 -25.67 37.85
CA THR A 69 24.71 -25.13 39.20
C THR A 69 26.07 -24.53 39.59
N GLY A 70 26.07 -23.43 40.36
CA GLY A 70 27.22 -22.95 41.16
C GLY A 70 27.69 -21.54 40.78
N THR A 71 27.40 -20.52 41.59
CA THR A 71 28.27 -19.91 42.63
C THR A 71 29.01 -18.65 42.16
N GLU A 72 28.64 -17.53 42.79
CA GLU A 72 29.52 -16.45 43.30
C GLU A 72 30.13 -15.35 42.38
N THR A 73 29.57 -14.14 42.55
CA THR A 73 30.21 -12.84 42.90
C THR A 73 31.17 -12.06 41.95
N LYS A 74 30.99 -10.71 42.04
CA LYS A 74 31.91 -9.57 41.78
C LYS A 74 32.08 -9.12 40.31
N LYS A 75 31.55 -7.93 39.97
CA LYS A 75 32.18 -6.59 39.92
C LYS A 75 33.01 -6.37 38.63
N GLU A 76 32.63 -5.38 37.81
CA GLU A 76 33.46 -4.18 37.50
C GLU A 76 32.89 -3.36 36.32
N GLU A 77 32.87 -2.04 36.53
CA GLU A 77 32.80 -0.97 35.54
C GLU A 77 34.04 -1.06 34.61
N THR A 78 34.07 -0.58 33.36
CA THR A 78 34.43 0.80 32.97
C THR A 78 34.75 0.76 31.45
N VAL A 79 34.17 1.65 30.60
CA VAL A 79 34.81 2.85 30.02
C VAL A 79 35.52 2.63 28.65
N LEU A 80 34.91 3.25 27.63
CA LEU A 80 35.50 4.09 26.57
C LEU A 80 36.15 3.48 25.29
N LYS A 81 35.57 3.97 24.18
CA LYS A 81 36.16 4.85 23.15
C LYS A 81 36.53 4.25 21.78
N THR A 82 35.89 4.88 20.78
CA THR A 82 36.41 5.32 19.47
C THR A 82 36.64 4.23 18.39
N LYS A 83 36.35 4.41 17.10
CA LYS A 83 36.31 5.61 16.24
C LYS A 83 35.79 5.22 14.82
N ILE A 84 35.26 6.22 14.08
CA ILE A 84 35.27 6.42 12.59
C ILE A 84 34.29 5.54 11.78
N GLU A 85 33.11 6.01 11.34
CA GLU A 85 32.76 6.97 10.25
C GLU A 85 32.59 6.36 8.83
N PRO A 86 31.72 6.94 7.97
CA PRO A 86 30.85 6.23 7.02
C PRO A 86 31.42 6.16 5.59
N LYS A 87 30.90 5.27 4.74
CA LYS A 87 31.25 5.22 3.31
C LYS A 87 30.09 5.66 2.42
N GLU A 88 30.41 6.62 1.56
CA GLU A 88 29.57 7.37 0.64
C GLU A 88 29.14 6.62 -0.64
N ILE A 89 28.13 7.24 -1.22
CA ILE A 89 27.47 7.17 -2.53
C ILE A 89 28.43 7.11 -3.73
N LYS A 90 28.04 6.40 -4.80
CA LYS A 90 28.44 6.73 -6.19
C LYS A 90 27.27 6.61 -7.17
N ILE A 91 26.86 7.77 -7.69
CA ILE A 91 26.09 7.98 -8.93
C ILE A 91 27.10 8.05 -10.09
N LYS A 92 26.76 7.50 -11.26
CA LYS A 92 27.33 7.94 -12.55
C LYS A 92 26.25 7.97 -13.62
N GLU A 93 26.31 9.05 -14.39
CA GLU A 93 25.38 9.53 -15.41
C GLU A 93 26.07 9.51 -16.80
N ALA A 94 25.24 9.63 -17.84
CA ALA A 94 25.51 10.05 -19.23
C ALA A 94 26.19 9.06 -20.20
N ALA A 95 25.51 8.67 -21.29
CA ALA A 95 25.31 9.46 -22.52
C ALA A 95 24.73 8.61 -23.67
N LYS A 96 24.17 9.30 -24.66
CA LYS A 96 23.26 8.90 -25.75
C LYS A 96 23.97 8.99 -27.10
N ILE A 97 23.78 8.05 -28.05
CA ILE A 97 23.95 8.26 -29.51
C ILE A 97 22.90 7.43 -30.28
N GLU A 98 22.37 8.04 -31.35
CA GLU A 98 21.15 7.73 -32.11
C GLU A 98 21.34 6.75 -33.31
N LYS A 99 20.21 6.41 -33.95
CA LYS A 99 19.87 5.34 -34.94
C LYS A 99 20.54 5.49 -36.34
N PRO A 100 20.39 4.51 -37.28
CA PRO A 100 19.22 4.50 -38.20
C PRO A 100 18.65 3.12 -38.67
N VAL A 101 17.31 3.03 -38.66
CA VAL A 101 16.29 2.54 -39.64
C VAL A 101 16.47 1.24 -40.49
N GLU A 102 15.58 0.27 -40.20
CA GLU A 102 14.71 -0.67 -41.01
C GLU A 102 15.16 -1.32 -42.35
N PRO A 103 14.64 -2.54 -42.67
CA PRO A 103 13.34 -2.68 -43.37
C PRO A 103 12.36 -3.76 -42.84
N ILE A 104 11.08 -3.49 -43.12
CA ILE A 104 9.83 -4.22 -42.90
C ILE A 104 9.77 -5.60 -43.57
N GLN A 105 9.05 -6.57 -42.96
CA GLN A 105 8.03 -7.39 -43.64
C GLN A 105 7.01 -8.03 -42.68
N GLU A 106 5.73 -7.82 -43.01
CA GLU A 106 4.49 -8.24 -42.36
C GLU A 106 4.23 -9.75 -42.51
N ALA A 107 3.63 -10.39 -41.49
CA ALA A 107 2.44 -11.23 -41.64
C ALA A 107 1.98 -11.80 -40.28
N LYS A 108 0.84 -11.28 -39.81
CA LYS A 108 -0.34 -12.02 -39.30
C LYS A 108 -0.09 -13.28 -38.45
N GLU A 109 -0.35 -13.17 -37.16
CA GLU A 109 -1.23 -14.14 -36.49
C GLU A 109 -1.96 -13.48 -35.31
N SER A 110 -3.28 -13.48 -35.40
CA SER A 110 -4.18 -13.11 -34.31
C SER A 110 -4.23 -14.24 -33.29
N PRO A 111 -4.37 -13.98 -31.98
CA PRO A 111 -5.04 -14.91 -31.11
C PRO A 111 -6.52 -14.50 -31.02
N GLU A 112 -7.35 -15.43 -31.47
CA GLU A 112 -8.78 -15.39 -31.44
C GLU A 112 -9.39 -15.26 -30.03
N LYS A 113 -10.69 -14.94 -30.08
CA LYS A 113 -11.63 -14.68 -29.00
C LYS A 113 -11.78 -15.82 -27.99
N SER A 114 -11.93 -15.44 -26.72
CA SER A 114 -12.86 -16.07 -25.76
C SER A 114 -13.47 -14.95 -24.90
N SER A 115 -14.63 -14.35 -25.19
CA SER A 115 -16.02 -14.85 -25.21
C SER A 115 -16.63 -15.20 -23.84
N LYS A 116 -16.21 -14.54 -22.75
CA LYS A 116 -17.09 -14.27 -21.60
C LYS A 116 -16.81 -12.85 -21.06
N PRO A 117 -17.83 -12.03 -20.72
CA PRO A 117 -17.59 -10.81 -19.98
C PRO A 117 -16.90 -11.20 -18.67
N LYS A 118 -15.78 -10.53 -18.35
CA LYS A 118 -15.03 -10.78 -17.13
C LYS A 118 -15.88 -10.26 -15.97
N GLU A 119 -16.69 -11.13 -15.38
CA GLU A 119 -17.46 -10.82 -14.17
C GLU A 119 -16.52 -10.37 -13.06
N MET A 120 -16.77 -9.19 -12.50
CA MET A 120 -15.90 -8.60 -11.47
C MET A 120 -16.74 -7.75 -10.52
N THR A 121 -16.35 -7.74 -9.24
CA THR A 121 -16.99 -6.87 -8.26
C THR A 121 -16.59 -5.42 -8.45
N ARG A 122 -17.46 -4.50 -8.04
CA ARG A 122 -17.17 -3.06 -8.07
C ARG A 122 -15.86 -2.68 -7.36
N TYR A 123 -15.56 -3.35 -6.24
CA TYR A 123 -14.35 -3.06 -5.45
C TYR A 123 -13.09 -3.51 -6.16
N GLU A 124 -13.10 -4.70 -6.76
CA GLU A 124 -11.98 -5.21 -7.57
C GLU A 124 -11.70 -4.30 -8.77
N MET A 125 -12.75 -3.78 -9.43
CA MET A 125 -12.57 -2.77 -10.48
C MET A 125 -11.87 -1.52 -9.97
N LEU A 126 -12.34 -0.98 -8.84
CA LEU A 126 -11.78 0.24 -8.26
C LEU A 126 -10.34 0.07 -7.79
N ASP A 127 -10.01 -1.09 -7.23
CA ASP A 127 -8.65 -1.41 -6.82
C ASP A 127 -7.73 -1.59 -8.03
N ALA A 128 -8.19 -2.27 -9.09
CA ALA A 128 -7.45 -2.44 -10.34
C ALA A 128 -7.17 -1.11 -11.06
N LEU A 129 -8.05 -0.11 -10.90
CA LEU A 129 -7.84 1.22 -11.46
C LEU A 129 -6.82 2.05 -10.68
N GLU A 130 -6.31 1.59 -9.53
CA GLU A 130 -5.25 2.21 -8.72
C GLU A 130 -5.33 3.74 -8.52
N PRO A 131 -6.50 4.33 -8.18
CA PRO A 131 -6.69 5.79 -8.16
C PRO A 131 -5.69 6.50 -7.23
N PRO A 132 -5.06 7.62 -7.66
CA PRO A 132 -4.09 8.35 -6.86
C PRO A 132 -4.76 9.07 -5.68
N GLY A 133 -4.78 8.40 -4.53
CA GLY A 133 -5.30 8.93 -3.28
C GLY A 133 -6.82 8.77 -3.12
N LEU A 134 -7.30 9.06 -1.90
CA LEU A 134 -8.66 8.74 -1.47
C LEU A 134 -9.73 9.58 -2.18
N ALA A 135 -9.45 10.86 -2.47
CA ALA A 135 -10.39 11.75 -3.14
C ALA A 135 -10.67 11.29 -4.59
N ILE A 136 -9.63 10.92 -5.33
CA ILE A 136 -9.76 10.42 -6.70
C ILE A 136 -10.39 9.04 -6.71
N ARG A 137 -10.12 8.21 -5.70
CA ARG A 137 -10.82 6.92 -5.51
C ARG A 137 -12.32 7.08 -5.35
N ALA A 138 -12.78 8.07 -4.57
CA ALA A 138 -14.19 8.37 -4.44
C ALA A 138 -14.81 8.80 -5.78
N ALA A 139 -14.14 9.72 -6.49
CA ALA A 139 -14.57 10.17 -7.82
C ALA A 139 -14.64 9.02 -8.84
N PHE A 140 -13.67 8.11 -8.83
CA PHE A 140 -13.68 6.90 -9.67
C PHE A 140 -14.85 5.98 -9.34
N GLY A 141 -15.26 5.93 -8.07
CA GLY A 141 -16.48 5.25 -7.65
C GLY A 141 -17.72 5.83 -8.33
N ASP A 142 -17.87 7.15 -8.31
CA ASP A 142 -19.01 7.82 -8.93
C ASP A 142 -18.99 7.68 -10.46
N LEU A 143 -17.80 7.75 -11.06
CA LEU A 143 -17.59 7.51 -12.50
C LEU A 143 -17.92 6.09 -12.93
N LEU A 144 -17.51 5.06 -12.17
CA LEU A 144 -17.90 3.69 -12.43
C LEU A 144 -19.41 3.51 -12.32
N SER A 145 -20.05 4.09 -11.30
CA SER A 145 -21.51 4.07 -11.20
C SER A 145 -22.17 4.67 -12.45
N ALA A 146 -21.68 5.81 -12.91
CA ALA A 146 -22.19 6.47 -14.12
C ALA A 146 -21.96 5.61 -15.38
N ALA A 147 -20.77 5.04 -15.53
CA ALA A 147 -20.39 4.20 -16.67
C ALA A 147 -21.24 2.92 -16.75
N ILE A 148 -21.45 2.23 -15.62
CA ILE A 148 -22.29 1.03 -15.54
C ILE A 148 -23.73 1.33 -15.95
N LEU A 149 -24.26 2.48 -15.51
CA LEU A 149 -25.62 2.90 -15.84
C LEU A 149 -25.77 3.31 -17.32
N LEU A 150 -24.76 3.91 -17.93
CA LEU A 150 -24.82 4.37 -19.32
C LEU A 150 -24.53 3.26 -20.33
N LYS A 151 -23.63 2.31 -20.00
CA LYS A 151 -23.04 1.29 -20.89
C LYS A 151 -22.28 1.83 -22.11
N LYS A 152 -22.77 2.90 -22.73
CA LYS A 152 -22.11 3.68 -23.79
C LYS A 152 -22.10 5.15 -23.38
N PHE A 153 -20.95 5.81 -23.43
CA PHE A 153 -20.82 7.18 -22.93
C PHE A 153 -19.69 7.94 -23.63
N THR A 154 -19.77 9.27 -23.60
CA THR A 154 -18.65 10.16 -23.90
C THR A 154 -18.01 10.70 -22.62
N GLY A 155 -16.80 11.25 -22.71
CA GLY A 155 -16.15 11.90 -21.56
C GLY A 155 -16.99 13.05 -20.96
N LYS A 156 -17.72 13.78 -21.81
CA LYS A 156 -18.62 14.88 -21.38
C LYS A 156 -19.84 14.37 -20.62
N ASP A 157 -20.39 13.23 -21.03
CA ASP A 157 -21.52 12.61 -20.33
C ASP A 157 -21.10 12.17 -18.92
N LEU A 158 -19.90 11.60 -18.79
CA LEU A 158 -19.34 11.18 -17.51
C LEU A 158 -19.07 12.38 -16.60
N SER A 159 -18.45 13.44 -17.11
CA SER A 159 -18.12 14.64 -16.32
C SER A 159 -19.38 15.31 -15.78
N ALA A 160 -20.41 15.46 -16.62
CA ALA A 160 -21.69 16.05 -16.24
C ALA A 160 -22.41 15.22 -15.16
N ARG A 161 -22.42 13.89 -15.31
CA ARG A 161 -23.16 13.00 -14.40
C ARG A 161 -22.47 12.80 -13.05
N ALA A 162 -21.15 12.61 -13.06
CA ALA A 162 -20.35 12.41 -11.85
C ALA A 162 -19.93 13.73 -11.18
N ARG A 163 -20.24 14.89 -11.79
CA ARG A 163 -19.86 16.23 -11.30
C ARG A 163 -18.37 16.32 -10.98
N CYS A 164 -17.54 15.83 -11.89
CA CYS A 164 -16.10 15.79 -11.71
C CYS A 164 -15.36 16.47 -12.88
N PRO A 165 -14.15 16.99 -12.64
CA PRO A 165 -13.39 17.69 -13.67
C PRO A 165 -12.96 16.73 -14.78
N GLU A 166 -12.88 17.24 -16.02
CA GLU A 166 -12.52 16.46 -17.21
C GLU A 166 -11.16 15.77 -17.08
N SER A 167 -10.20 16.37 -16.37
CA SER A 167 -8.90 15.74 -16.12
C SER A 167 -9.01 14.40 -15.38
N VAL A 168 -9.94 14.29 -14.43
CA VAL A 168 -10.19 13.05 -13.68
C VAL A 168 -10.94 12.03 -14.55
N VAL A 169 -11.86 12.49 -15.40
CA VAL A 169 -12.56 11.64 -16.37
C VAL A 169 -11.58 11.05 -17.38
N ASN A 170 -10.68 11.87 -17.92
CA ASN A 170 -9.68 11.43 -18.89
C ASN A 170 -8.74 10.40 -18.27
N LEU A 171 -8.27 10.64 -17.05
CA LEU A 171 -7.46 9.66 -16.30
C LEU A 171 -8.22 8.35 -16.09
N PHE A 172 -9.49 8.43 -15.72
CA PHE A 172 -10.36 7.27 -15.55
C PHE A 172 -10.50 6.48 -16.86
N CYS A 173 -10.87 7.14 -17.96
CA CYS A 173 -11.03 6.50 -19.27
C CYS A 173 -9.73 5.87 -19.77
N GLN A 174 -8.60 6.57 -19.61
CA GLN A 174 -7.28 6.05 -19.98
C GLN A 174 -6.95 4.74 -19.25
N ARG A 175 -7.26 4.67 -17.94
CA ARG A 175 -7.04 3.45 -17.15
C ARG A 175 -8.01 2.33 -17.53
N MET A 176 -9.28 2.65 -17.74
CA MET A 176 -10.27 1.67 -18.20
C MET A 176 -9.89 1.07 -19.57
N LEU A 177 -9.36 1.89 -20.48
CA LEU A 177 -8.83 1.42 -21.77
C LEU A 177 -7.61 0.53 -21.59
N SER A 178 -6.66 0.93 -20.74
CA SER A 178 -5.43 0.16 -20.52
C SER A 178 -5.69 -1.23 -19.93
N LEU A 179 -6.75 -1.36 -19.14
CA LEU A 179 -7.18 -2.63 -18.54
C LEU A 179 -8.13 -3.42 -19.45
N GLY A 180 -8.51 -2.87 -20.61
CA GLY A 180 -9.45 -3.51 -21.53
C GLY A 180 -10.88 -3.57 -21.02
N TYR A 181 -11.27 -2.74 -20.04
CA TYR A 181 -12.62 -2.71 -19.50
C TYR A 181 -13.61 -1.96 -20.39
N VAL A 182 -13.09 -1.09 -21.24
CA VAL A 182 -13.86 -0.25 -22.16
C VAL A 182 -13.21 -0.33 -23.54
N ALA A 183 -14.03 -0.27 -24.60
CA ALA A 183 -13.57 -0.02 -25.96
C ALA A 183 -13.93 1.40 -26.41
N GLU A 184 -13.01 2.09 -27.06
CA GLU A 184 -13.26 3.39 -27.68
C GLU A 184 -13.55 3.23 -29.19
N LYS A 185 -14.64 3.84 -29.66
CA LYS A 185 -14.99 3.94 -31.07
C LYS A 185 -15.48 5.36 -31.36
N ASN A 186 -14.78 6.11 -32.21
CA ASN A 186 -15.14 7.47 -32.61
C ASN A 186 -15.41 8.43 -31.42
N GLY A 187 -14.60 8.34 -30.36
CA GLY A 187 -14.77 9.17 -29.15
C GLY A 187 -15.92 8.74 -28.22
N VAL A 188 -16.56 7.61 -28.50
CA VAL A 188 -17.56 6.97 -27.63
C VAL A 188 -16.95 5.74 -26.99
N PHE A 189 -17.13 5.64 -25.68
CA PHE A 189 -16.67 4.53 -24.85
C PHE A 189 -17.79 3.51 -24.64
N GLU A 190 -17.51 2.23 -24.86
CA GLU A 190 -18.42 1.10 -24.66
C GLU A 190 -17.87 0.17 -23.57
N LEU A 191 -18.62 -0.02 -22.49
CA LEU A 191 -18.21 -0.87 -21.36
C LEU A 191 -18.32 -2.36 -21.75
N LEU A 192 -17.23 -3.10 -21.59
CA LEU A 192 -17.12 -4.52 -21.95
C LEU A 192 -17.24 -5.49 -20.76
N VAL A 193 -17.31 -4.93 -19.55
CA VAL A 193 -17.28 -5.67 -18.30
C VAL A 193 -18.67 -5.67 -17.66
N GLU A 194 -19.10 -6.83 -17.17
CA GLU A 194 -20.27 -6.93 -16.33
C GLU A 194 -19.86 -6.81 -14.86
N VAL A 195 -20.40 -5.79 -14.20
CA VAL A 195 -20.08 -5.50 -12.80
C VAL A 195 -21.12 -6.13 -11.91
N ILE A 196 -20.69 -7.08 -11.09
CA ILE A 196 -21.55 -7.73 -10.10
C ILE A 196 -21.72 -6.77 -8.91
N ARG A 197 -22.96 -6.66 -8.42
CA ARG A 197 -23.32 -5.85 -7.25
C ARG A 197 -22.95 -6.54 -5.95
#